data_AF-A0A163BS53-F1
#
_entry.id   AF-A0A163BS53-F1
#
_cell.length_a   1.000
_cell.length_b   1.000
_cell.length_c   1.000
_cell.angle_alpha   90.00
_cell.angle_beta   90.00
_cell.angle_gamma   90.00
#
_symmetry.space_group_name_H-M   'P 1'
#
loop_
_entity.id
_entity.type
_entity.pdbx_description
1 polymer ?
#
loop_
_entity_poly.entity_id
_entity_poly.type
_entity_poly.pdbx_seq_one_letter_code
_entity_poly.pdbx_strand_id
1 'polypeptide(L)'
;MILLTSLCLLSSLVAAQMIGRYNASDDQNSSVISLVNGRIFTPGLAIIASPQPNTPMGGDFLHIALDISGDGALPFPPSSNPSASTRFHNVNLFLTSTTLDKNFTISNGTTSTPPLSNILEQETGSTVKHVNFEWPLCLVGNGKDAKGTARGAYNISIHQSFRLNGSDFYTIFNLPIEVTNNIEQFPGARQLLTYPKPGPLSANGGRMECGTLANKVRAEDELKGSVANPESQPFGDSGKLDVGNTGNGGGQSTGNGGGQSTGNGGGQIGGSSGGPSGGSNDGQGQIGLSVGSAVRVGVVWTMLLAALVACSQS
;
A
#
# COMPACT_ATOMS: atom_id res chain seq x y z
N MET A 1 -46.37 -22.27 13.31
CA MET A 1 -45.71 -21.26 14.17
C MET A 1 -45.05 -22.02 15.32
N ILE A 2 -43.80 -21.77 15.70
CA ILE A 2 -42.90 -20.64 15.37
C ILE A 2 -41.64 -21.17 14.67
N LEU A 3 -41.12 -20.43 13.68
CA LEU A 3 -39.87 -20.73 12.97
C LEU A 3 -39.12 -19.41 12.70
N LEU A 4 -38.59 -18.77 13.76
CA LEU A 4 -38.01 -17.43 13.66
C LEU A 4 -36.81 -17.19 14.60
N THR A 5 -35.98 -18.22 14.77
CA THR A 5 -34.63 -18.14 15.36
C THR A 5 -33.72 -19.08 14.54
N SER A 6 -32.52 -18.72 14.08
CA SER A 6 -31.72 -17.51 14.32
C SER A 6 -31.10 -17.01 13.01
N LEU A 7 -31.46 -15.80 12.57
CA LEU A 7 -30.86 -15.14 11.39
C LEU A 7 -29.82 -14.07 11.78
N CYS A 8 -29.47 -13.96 13.07
CA CYS A 8 -28.65 -12.89 13.64
C CYS A 8 -27.15 -13.19 13.67
N LEU A 9 -26.66 -14.18 12.91
CA LEU A 9 -25.27 -14.65 12.93
C LEU A 9 -24.44 -14.26 11.69
N LEU A 10 -25.02 -13.53 10.72
CA LEU A 10 -24.32 -13.04 9.52
C LEU A 10 -24.09 -11.51 9.51
N SER A 11 -24.64 -10.76 10.47
CA SER A 11 -24.61 -9.28 10.48
C SER A 11 -23.30 -8.66 11.01
N SER A 12 -22.33 -9.48 11.44
CA SER A 12 -21.13 -9.02 12.17
C SER A 12 -19.83 -8.97 11.36
N LEU A 13 -19.83 -9.27 10.06
CA LEU A 13 -18.63 -9.27 9.21
C LEU A 13 -18.46 -8.04 8.29
N VAL A 14 -19.53 -7.31 7.98
CA VAL A 14 -19.57 -6.41 6.81
C VAL A 14 -18.76 -5.11 7.03
N ALA A 15 -18.81 -4.51 8.22
CA ALA A 15 -18.38 -3.13 8.43
C ALA A 15 -16.87 -2.85 8.30
N ALA A 16 -16.01 -3.88 8.34
CA ALA A 16 -14.57 -3.72 8.14
C ALA A 16 -14.12 -3.94 6.67
N GLN A 17 -14.97 -4.56 5.85
CA GLN A 17 -14.66 -4.97 4.47
C GLN A 17 -15.07 -3.92 3.42
N MET A 18 -15.14 -2.64 3.82
CA MET A 18 -15.35 -1.50 2.92
C MET A 18 -14.08 -1.17 2.13
N ILE A 19 -13.74 -2.07 1.21
CA ILE A 19 -12.69 -1.93 0.20
C ILE A 19 -13.05 -0.77 -0.76
N GLY A 20 -12.03 -0.04 -1.23
CA GLY A 20 -12.18 0.74 -2.46
C GLY A 20 -12.58 2.20 -2.27
N ARG A 21 -13.36 2.73 -3.24
CA ARG A 21 -13.76 4.14 -3.33
C ARG A 21 -14.96 4.41 -2.40
N TYR A 22 -14.88 5.41 -1.52
CA TYR A 22 -16.10 6.06 -1.02
C TYR A 22 -16.74 6.84 -2.17
N ASN A 23 -18.04 6.72 -2.41
CA ASN A 23 -18.78 7.51 -3.40
C ASN A 23 -19.88 8.33 -2.70
N ALA A 24 -20.20 9.51 -3.24
CA ALA A 24 -21.27 10.37 -2.74
C ALA A 24 -22.68 9.92 -3.21
N SER A 25 -22.75 9.10 -4.27
CA SER A 25 -23.97 8.43 -4.73
C SER A 25 -24.02 7.01 -4.14
N ASP A 26 -25.19 6.57 -3.66
CA ASP A 26 -25.42 5.26 -3.01
C ASP A 26 -25.52 4.08 -4.01
N ASP A 27 -24.67 4.09 -5.04
CA ASP A 27 -24.47 2.93 -5.92
C ASP A 27 -23.68 1.86 -5.17
N GLN A 28 -24.42 1.05 -4.43
CA GLN A 28 -23.96 -0.15 -3.74
C GLN A 28 -23.12 -1.04 -4.66
N ASN A 29 -21.98 -1.51 -4.13
CA ASN A 29 -21.23 -2.68 -4.63
C ASN A 29 -20.55 -2.55 -6.01
N SER A 30 -19.53 -1.67 -6.13
CA SER A 30 -18.49 -1.80 -7.18
C SER A 30 -17.10 -1.32 -6.72
N SER A 31 -16.56 -1.94 -5.67
CA SER A 31 -15.22 -1.68 -5.16
C SER A 31 -14.12 -2.42 -5.94
N VAL A 32 -14.10 -2.27 -7.27
CA VAL A 32 -13.08 -2.90 -8.13
C VAL A 32 -11.71 -2.30 -7.81
N ILE A 33 -10.87 -3.07 -7.11
CA ILE A 33 -9.44 -2.76 -6.95
C ILE A 33 -8.81 -2.85 -8.34
N SER A 34 -8.36 -1.71 -8.88
CA SER A 34 -7.60 -1.68 -10.13
C SER A 34 -6.17 -2.15 -9.86
N LEU A 35 -6.00 -3.48 -9.86
CA LEU A 35 -4.70 -4.14 -9.64
C LEU A 35 -4.03 -4.41 -11.00
N VAL A 36 -2.94 -3.71 -11.30
CA VAL A 36 -2.17 -3.86 -12.53
C VAL A 36 -0.72 -4.18 -12.17
N ASN A 37 -0.20 -5.33 -12.62
CA ASN A 37 1.16 -5.79 -12.32
C ASN A 37 1.51 -5.79 -10.81
N GLY A 38 0.52 -6.07 -9.95
CA GLY A 38 0.67 -6.06 -8.49
C GLY A 38 0.60 -4.66 -7.83
N ARG A 39 0.46 -3.59 -8.60
CA ARG A 39 0.23 -2.22 -8.10
C ARG A 39 -1.26 -1.89 -8.08
N ILE A 40 -1.69 -1.18 -7.04
CA ILE A 40 -3.09 -0.79 -6.81
C ILE A 40 -3.28 0.66 -7.25
N PHE A 41 -4.04 0.87 -8.31
CA PHE A 41 -4.39 2.20 -8.81
C PHE A 41 -5.61 2.70 -8.04
N THR A 42 -5.42 3.77 -7.26
CA THR A 42 -6.47 4.38 -6.43
C THR A 42 -7.47 5.19 -7.30
N PRO A 43 -8.61 5.69 -6.77
CA PRO A 43 -9.40 6.75 -7.40
C PRO A 43 -8.65 8.06 -7.66
N GLY A 44 -7.55 8.31 -6.95
CA GLY A 44 -6.73 9.51 -7.10
C GLY A 44 -5.53 9.30 -7.99
N LEU A 45 -4.49 10.10 -7.76
CA LEU A 45 -3.24 10.04 -8.52
C LEU A 45 -2.21 9.06 -7.94
N ALA A 46 -2.41 8.57 -6.71
CA ALA A 46 -1.46 7.67 -6.04
C ALA A 46 -1.65 6.22 -6.49
N ILE A 47 -0.52 5.51 -6.60
CA ILE A 47 -0.49 4.08 -6.95
C ILE A 47 0.23 3.33 -5.82
N ILE A 48 -0.45 2.39 -5.17
CA ILE A 48 0.09 1.65 -4.02
C ILE A 48 0.89 0.44 -4.52
N ALA A 49 2.14 0.33 -4.10
CA ALA A 49 3.01 -0.82 -4.37
C ALA A 49 3.01 -1.84 -3.21
N SER A 50 2.80 -1.40 -1.97
CA SER A 50 2.63 -2.28 -0.81
C SER A 50 1.86 -1.58 0.33
N PRO A 51 1.17 -2.34 1.22
CA PRO A 51 0.96 -3.79 1.19
C PRO A 51 -0.08 -4.22 0.13
N GLN A 52 -0.30 -5.52 -0.01
CA GLN A 52 -1.39 -6.06 -0.83
C GLN A 52 -2.72 -6.11 -0.04
N PRO A 53 -3.88 -6.18 -0.69
CA PRO A 53 -5.17 -6.19 0.01
C PRO A 53 -5.31 -7.44 0.88
N ASN A 54 -5.85 -7.26 2.09
CA ASN A 54 -6.07 -8.29 3.10
C ASN A 54 -4.77 -8.96 3.61
N THR A 55 -3.61 -8.31 3.48
CA THR A 55 -2.34 -8.84 4.01
C THR A 55 -2.39 -8.93 5.55
N PRO A 56 -1.99 -10.07 6.16
CA PRO A 56 -1.76 -10.16 7.59
C PRO A 56 -0.56 -9.31 8.03
N MET A 57 -0.80 -8.24 8.78
CA MET A 57 0.21 -7.27 9.21
C MET A 57 0.60 -7.43 10.69
N GLY A 58 1.84 -7.03 11.02
CA GLY A 58 2.45 -7.09 12.34
C GLY A 58 3.92 -6.70 12.28
N GLY A 59 4.77 -7.32 13.09
CA GLY A 59 6.22 -7.10 13.10
C GLY A 59 6.65 -5.81 13.82
N ASP A 60 7.83 -5.30 13.46
CA ASP A 60 8.36 -4.05 14.03
C ASP A 60 7.46 -2.85 13.66
N PHE A 61 7.16 -2.64 12.38
CA PHE A 61 6.35 -1.52 11.88
C PHE A 61 5.55 -1.87 10.62
N LEU A 62 4.50 -1.09 10.35
CA LEU A 62 3.70 -1.15 9.13
C LEU A 62 4.47 -0.49 7.97
N HIS A 63 4.90 -1.29 7.00
CA HIS A 63 5.43 -0.81 5.73
C HIS A 63 4.29 -0.45 4.75
N ILE A 64 4.40 0.71 4.09
CA ILE A 64 3.57 1.13 2.96
C ILE A 64 4.49 1.72 1.89
N ALA A 65 4.21 1.46 0.61
CA ALA A 65 4.93 2.08 -0.51
C ALA A 65 3.94 2.69 -1.52
N LEU A 66 4.11 3.97 -1.83
CA LEU A 66 3.21 4.77 -2.66
C LEU A 66 3.99 5.48 -3.77
N ASP A 67 3.71 5.14 -5.02
CA ASP A 67 4.16 5.91 -6.19
C ASP A 67 3.31 7.18 -6.32
N ILE A 68 3.98 8.33 -6.29
CA ILE A 68 3.40 9.68 -6.43
C ILE A 68 3.76 10.34 -7.77
N SER A 69 4.35 9.58 -8.70
CA SER A 69 4.61 10.04 -10.07
C SER A 69 3.51 9.63 -11.06
N GLY A 70 2.53 8.84 -10.63
CA GLY A 70 1.47 8.33 -11.51
C GLY A 70 2.04 7.50 -12.65
N ASP A 71 2.89 6.52 -12.33
CA ASP A 71 3.67 5.74 -13.29
C ASP A 71 4.59 6.57 -14.20
N GLY A 72 5.14 7.68 -13.66
CA GLY A 72 5.98 8.63 -14.38
C GLY A 72 5.23 9.66 -15.24
N ALA A 73 3.89 9.64 -15.25
CA ALA A 73 3.10 10.59 -16.04
C ALA A 73 3.01 12.01 -15.43
N LEU A 74 3.27 12.16 -14.13
CA LEU A 74 3.11 13.42 -13.40
C LEU A 74 4.42 14.22 -13.29
N PRO A 75 4.37 15.56 -13.23
CA PRO A 75 5.55 16.38 -12.96
C PRO A 75 6.20 16.00 -11.62
N PHE A 76 7.50 15.70 -11.66
CA PHE A 76 8.26 15.28 -10.48
C PHE A 76 9.46 16.22 -10.22
N PRO A 77 9.80 16.54 -8.95
CA PRO A 77 8.95 16.39 -7.76
C PRO A 77 7.63 17.17 -7.93
N PRO A 78 6.54 16.86 -7.19
CA PRO A 78 5.23 17.49 -7.41
C PRO A 78 5.23 19.03 -7.31
N SER A 79 6.21 19.61 -6.60
CA SER A 79 6.45 21.04 -6.47
C SER A 79 7.12 21.71 -7.69
N SER A 80 7.60 20.95 -8.68
CA SER A 80 8.33 21.49 -9.84
C SER A 80 7.43 22.23 -10.83
N ASN A 81 6.13 21.89 -10.88
CA ASN A 81 5.16 22.57 -11.72
C ASN A 81 3.85 22.88 -10.95
N PRO A 82 3.82 23.94 -10.13
CA PRO A 82 2.61 24.38 -9.41
C PRO A 82 1.50 24.95 -10.33
N SER A 83 1.71 24.96 -11.65
CA SER A 83 0.73 25.35 -12.67
C SER A 83 0.19 24.17 -13.48
N ALA A 84 0.67 22.94 -13.26
CA ALA A 84 0.22 21.74 -13.98
C ALA A 84 -1.29 21.52 -13.83
N SER A 85 -1.95 21.11 -14.93
CA SER A 85 -3.37 20.77 -14.94
C SER A 85 -3.68 19.45 -14.23
N THR A 86 -2.69 18.55 -14.10
CA THR A 86 -2.78 17.37 -13.21
C THR A 86 -1.58 17.30 -12.27
N ARG A 87 -1.85 17.22 -10.95
CA ARG A 87 -0.84 17.14 -9.87
C ARG A 87 -1.46 16.79 -8.53
N PHE A 88 -0.65 16.36 -7.56
CA PHE A 88 -1.07 16.32 -6.15
C PHE A 88 -1.11 17.72 -5.53
N HIS A 89 -1.98 17.88 -4.53
CA HIS A 89 -1.88 18.95 -3.51
C HIS A 89 -1.46 18.38 -2.16
N ASN A 90 -2.04 17.25 -1.74
CA ASN A 90 -1.66 16.53 -0.51
C ASN A 90 -2.08 15.04 -0.55
N VAL A 91 -1.37 14.18 0.18
CA VAL A 91 -1.74 12.78 0.47
C VAL A 91 -1.58 12.50 1.96
N ASN A 92 -2.69 12.25 2.64
CA ASN A 92 -2.72 11.85 4.05
C ASN A 92 -3.07 10.36 4.19
N LEU A 93 -2.51 9.71 5.20
CA LEU A 93 -2.68 8.29 5.48
C LEU A 93 -3.19 8.08 6.90
N PHE A 94 -4.16 7.20 7.07
CA PHE A 94 -4.73 6.82 8.37
C PHE A 94 -4.87 5.29 8.48
N LEU A 95 -4.75 4.76 9.69
CA LEU A 95 -5.06 3.37 10.03
C LEU A 95 -6.44 3.33 10.70
N THR A 96 -7.48 2.92 9.97
CA THR A 96 -8.88 3.05 10.41
C THR A 96 -9.57 1.69 10.56
N SER A 97 -10.42 1.55 11.57
CA SER A 97 -11.29 0.40 11.79
C SER A 97 -12.56 0.85 12.49
N THR A 98 -13.69 0.77 11.78
CA THR A 98 -15.03 1.10 12.27
C THR A 98 -15.52 0.10 13.30
N THR A 99 -15.22 -1.19 13.12
CA THR A 99 -15.61 -2.29 14.03
C THR A 99 -14.87 -2.26 15.36
N LEU A 100 -13.65 -1.72 15.38
CA LEU A 100 -12.83 -1.58 16.59
C LEU A 100 -12.92 -0.16 17.22
N ASP A 101 -13.64 0.77 16.58
CA ASP A 101 -13.66 2.22 16.89
C ASP A 101 -12.24 2.82 16.98
N LYS A 102 -11.43 2.67 15.93
CA LYS A 102 -10.06 3.19 15.87
C LYS A 102 -9.79 3.95 14.58
N ASN A 103 -9.05 5.06 14.70
CA ASN A 103 -8.49 5.83 13.61
C ASN A 103 -7.17 6.41 14.11
N PHE A 104 -6.05 5.99 13.54
CA PHE A 104 -4.73 6.53 13.88
C PHE A 104 -4.13 7.30 12.70
N THR A 105 -3.52 8.45 12.96
CA THR A 105 -2.74 9.17 11.94
C THR A 105 -1.45 8.41 11.62
N ILE A 106 -1.28 8.03 10.35
CA ILE A 106 -0.02 7.49 9.81
C ILE A 106 0.83 8.63 9.26
N SER A 107 0.25 9.47 8.39
CA SER A 107 0.89 10.61 7.74
C SER A 107 -0.15 11.71 7.50
N ASN A 108 0.17 12.96 7.81
CA ASN A 108 -0.74 14.10 7.66
C ASN A 108 -0.05 15.44 7.33
N GLY A 109 1.28 15.44 7.15
CA GLY A 109 2.04 16.66 6.87
C GLY A 109 2.21 17.65 8.03
N THR A 110 1.84 17.31 9.27
CA THR A 110 1.90 18.29 10.40
C THR A 110 3.27 18.42 11.07
N THR A 111 4.30 17.73 10.59
CA THR A 111 5.68 17.82 11.13
C THR A 111 6.73 17.82 10.02
N SER A 112 8.01 17.99 10.37
CA SER A 112 9.16 17.77 9.48
C SER A 112 9.75 16.36 9.56
N THR A 113 9.18 15.45 10.35
CA THR A 113 9.75 14.12 10.63
C THR A 113 8.85 12.99 10.11
N PRO A 114 9.36 12.06 9.28
CA PRO A 114 8.61 10.87 8.88
C PRO A 114 8.10 10.03 10.08
N PRO A 115 6.93 9.38 9.95
CA PRO A 115 6.02 9.41 8.81
C PRO A 115 5.06 10.61 8.81
N LEU A 116 5.04 11.43 9.86
CA LEU A 116 4.11 12.56 10.04
C LEU A 116 4.47 13.81 9.21
N SER A 117 5.48 13.75 8.35
CA SER A 117 5.84 14.83 7.41
C SER A 117 5.14 14.69 6.06
N ASN A 118 5.15 15.73 5.24
CA ASN A 118 4.49 15.70 3.93
C ASN A 118 5.09 14.57 3.07
N ILE A 119 4.30 13.52 2.81
CA ILE A 119 4.75 12.34 2.08
C ILE A 119 5.22 12.67 0.64
N LEU A 120 4.70 13.76 0.06
CA LEU A 120 5.13 14.24 -1.26
C LEU A 120 6.60 14.70 -1.27
N GLU A 121 7.12 15.12 -0.11
CA GLU A 121 8.47 15.65 0.11
C GLU A 121 9.42 14.66 0.80
N GLN A 122 8.91 13.60 1.44
CA GLN A 122 9.73 12.50 1.97
C GLN A 122 10.58 11.86 0.85
N GLU A 123 11.78 11.36 1.15
CA GLU A 123 12.66 10.71 0.16
C GLU A 123 12.87 11.52 -1.14
N THR A 124 13.55 12.67 -1.01
CA THR A 124 13.87 13.58 -2.11
C THR A 124 14.53 12.84 -3.28
N GLY A 125 13.95 12.98 -4.48
CA GLY A 125 14.41 12.31 -5.70
C GLY A 125 13.74 10.97 -6.00
N SER A 126 13.09 10.31 -5.03
CA SER A 126 12.34 9.07 -5.27
C SER A 126 10.89 9.34 -5.67
N THR A 127 10.40 8.71 -6.75
CA THR A 127 8.99 8.72 -7.15
C THR A 127 8.12 7.83 -6.26
N VAL A 128 8.70 6.80 -5.66
CA VAL A 128 8.06 5.92 -4.67
C VAL A 128 8.40 6.42 -3.27
N LYS A 129 7.37 6.56 -2.44
CA LYS A 129 7.44 7.01 -1.05
C LYS A 129 7.16 5.84 -0.12
N HIS A 130 8.14 5.50 0.69
CA HIS A 130 8.04 4.49 1.73
C HIS A 130 7.57 5.13 3.03
N VAL A 131 6.73 4.42 3.77
CA VAL A 131 6.25 4.81 5.09
C VAL A 131 6.46 3.64 6.02
N ASN A 132 7.23 3.88 7.09
CA ASN A 132 7.55 2.90 8.12
C ASN A 132 6.83 3.32 9.40
N PHE A 133 5.57 2.89 9.55
CA PHE A 133 4.69 3.33 10.63
C PHE A 133 4.81 2.42 11.86
N GLU A 134 5.40 2.97 12.92
CA GLU A 134 5.53 2.36 14.24
C GLU A 134 4.14 2.03 14.82
N TRP A 135 3.88 0.74 15.07
CA TRP A 135 2.60 0.32 15.67
C TRP A 135 2.43 0.96 17.07
N PRO A 136 1.34 1.68 17.37
CA PRO A 136 1.11 2.20 18.71
C PRO A 136 0.75 1.10 19.71
N LEU A 137 0.99 1.35 20.99
CA LEU A 137 1.08 0.34 22.05
C LEU A 137 -0.16 -0.56 22.21
N CYS A 138 -1.37 -0.09 21.92
CA CYS A 138 -2.58 -0.91 22.00
C CYS A 138 -2.74 -1.94 20.85
N LEU A 139 -1.83 -1.93 19.86
CA LEU A 139 -1.74 -2.96 18.80
C LEU A 139 -0.68 -4.03 19.10
N VAL A 140 0.11 -3.87 20.17
CA VAL A 140 1.02 -4.90 20.70
C VAL A 140 0.19 -6.14 21.07
N GLY A 141 0.67 -7.32 20.66
CA GLY A 141 -0.08 -8.58 20.80
C GLY A 141 0.37 -9.63 19.80
N ASN A 142 -0.01 -10.89 20.04
CA ASN A 142 0.57 -12.06 19.38
C ASN A 142 -0.33 -12.71 18.31
N GLY A 143 -1.55 -12.19 18.11
CA GLY A 143 -2.52 -12.74 17.15
C GLY A 143 -3.58 -13.65 17.76
N LYS A 144 -3.39 -14.12 18.99
CA LYS A 144 -4.21 -15.15 19.65
C LYS A 144 -4.94 -14.62 20.89
N ASP A 145 -4.82 -13.31 21.12
CA ASP A 145 -5.38 -12.60 22.25
C ASP A 145 -6.92 -12.61 22.18
N ALA A 146 -7.58 -12.79 23.32
CA ALA A 146 -9.04 -12.92 23.37
C ALA A 146 -9.78 -11.63 22.94
N LYS A 147 -11.09 -11.76 22.68
CA LYS A 147 -11.96 -10.63 22.28
C LYS A 147 -11.78 -9.43 23.22
N GLY A 148 -11.46 -8.27 22.65
CA GLY A 148 -11.28 -7.01 23.39
C GLY A 148 -9.96 -6.29 23.12
N THR A 149 -9.03 -6.87 22.36
CA THR A 149 -7.86 -6.11 21.86
C THR A 149 -8.24 -5.16 20.72
N ALA A 150 -7.40 -4.16 20.45
CA ALA A 150 -7.58 -3.26 19.31
C ALA A 150 -7.03 -3.85 17.99
N ARG A 151 -6.92 -5.19 17.88
CA ARG A 151 -6.27 -5.91 16.77
C ARG A 151 -7.32 -6.66 15.92
N GLY A 152 -7.01 -6.93 14.65
CA GLY A 152 -7.95 -7.48 13.66
C GLY A 152 -8.01 -6.63 12.39
N ALA A 153 -9.19 -6.55 11.76
CA ALA A 153 -9.39 -5.88 10.47
C ALA A 153 -9.26 -4.35 10.56
N TYR A 154 -8.45 -3.79 9.66
CA TYR A 154 -8.24 -2.35 9.47
C TYR A 154 -8.20 -2.01 7.97
N ASN A 155 -8.42 -0.73 7.65
CA ASN A 155 -8.05 -0.15 6.37
C ASN A 155 -6.86 0.78 6.57
N ILE A 156 -5.89 0.71 5.67
CA ILE A 156 -5.05 1.87 5.34
C ILE A 156 -5.95 2.77 4.50
N SER A 157 -6.36 3.91 5.06
CA SER A 157 -7.21 4.88 4.38
C SER A 157 -6.34 5.99 3.80
N ILE A 158 -6.34 6.10 2.47
CA ILE A 158 -5.52 7.04 1.70
C ILE A 158 -6.42 8.18 1.23
N HIS A 159 -6.26 9.34 1.88
CA HIS A 159 -6.98 10.57 1.57
C HIS A 159 -6.11 11.43 0.66
N GLN A 160 -6.59 11.74 -0.55
CA GLN A 160 -5.81 12.48 -1.55
C GLN A 160 -6.57 13.75 -1.95
N SER A 161 -5.89 14.89 -1.91
CA SER A 161 -6.33 16.10 -2.60
C SER A 161 -5.40 16.36 -3.78
N PHE A 162 -5.97 16.54 -4.96
CA PHE A 162 -5.22 16.66 -6.21
C PHE A 162 -6.01 17.45 -7.24
N ARG A 163 -5.32 17.88 -8.29
CA ARG A 163 -5.91 18.41 -9.52
C ARG A 163 -5.80 17.36 -10.62
N LEU A 164 -6.81 17.26 -11.46
CA LEU A 164 -6.85 16.44 -12.66
C LEU A 164 -7.52 17.25 -13.78
N ASN A 165 -6.83 17.44 -14.89
CA ASN A 165 -7.28 18.21 -16.07
C ASN A 165 -7.81 19.62 -15.76
N GLY A 166 -7.27 20.28 -14.73
CA GLY A 166 -7.70 21.60 -14.27
C GLY A 166 -8.73 21.59 -13.13
N SER A 167 -9.47 20.50 -12.93
CA SER A 167 -10.45 20.35 -11.85
C SER A 167 -9.82 19.79 -10.57
N ASP A 168 -10.20 20.31 -9.41
CA ASP A 168 -9.73 19.85 -8.10
C ASP A 168 -10.65 18.79 -7.51
N PHE A 169 -10.06 17.72 -6.95
CA PHE A 169 -10.73 16.54 -6.44
C PHE A 169 -10.27 16.18 -5.02
N TYR A 170 -11.09 15.40 -4.31
CA TYR A 170 -10.76 14.82 -3.01
C TYR A 170 -11.28 13.39 -2.91
N THR A 171 -10.38 12.41 -2.91
CA THR A 171 -10.73 10.98 -2.90
C THR A 171 -10.29 10.32 -1.60
N ILE A 172 -11.13 9.46 -1.03
CA ILE A 172 -10.76 8.53 0.04
C ILE A 172 -10.78 7.10 -0.54
N PHE A 173 -9.67 6.39 -0.39
CA PHE A 173 -9.54 4.99 -0.77
C PHE A 173 -9.14 4.12 0.41
N ASN A 174 -9.86 3.03 0.62
CA ASN A 174 -9.58 2.04 1.66
C ASN A 174 -8.87 0.81 1.09
N LEU A 175 -7.66 0.55 1.59
CA LEU A 175 -6.91 -0.69 1.38
C LEU A 175 -7.03 -1.57 2.63
N PRO A 176 -7.74 -2.72 2.59
CA PRO A 176 -7.89 -3.59 3.76
C PRO A 176 -6.57 -4.28 4.14
N ILE A 177 -6.34 -4.46 5.43
CA ILE A 177 -5.26 -5.23 6.05
C ILE A 177 -5.74 -5.90 7.35
N GLU A 178 -5.08 -6.96 7.77
CA GLU A 178 -5.43 -7.71 8.99
C GLU A 178 -4.32 -7.61 10.03
N VAL A 179 -4.45 -6.72 11.02
CA VAL A 179 -3.47 -6.52 12.11
C VAL A 179 -3.54 -7.71 13.07
N THR A 180 -2.81 -8.77 12.71
CA THR A 180 -2.97 -10.12 13.26
C THR A 180 -1.64 -10.78 13.60
N ASN A 181 -0.56 -10.51 12.86
CA ASN A 181 0.77 -11.04 13.17
C ASN A 181 1.37 -10.40 14.43
N ASN A 182 2.35 -11.08 15.05
CA ASN A 182 2.95 -10.67 16.31
C ASN A 182 3.58 -9.26 16.22
N ILE A 183 3.23 -8.39 17.17
CA ILE A 183 3.80 -7.04 17.35
C ILE A 183 4.39 -7.01 18.76
N GLU A 184 5.72 -6.96 18.85
CA GLU A 184 6.44 -6.95 20.14
C GLU A 184 6.33 -5.58 20.83
N GLN A 185 6.28 -5.55 22.16
CA GLN A 185 6.14 -4.30 22.93
C GLN A 185 7.32 -3.34 22.72
N PHE A 186 8.53 -3.88 22.62
CA PHE A 186 9.78 -3.15 22.42
C PHE A 186 10.40 -3.63 21.11
N PRO A 187 10.32 -2.85 20.01
CA PRO A 187 10.92 -3.25 18.74
C PRO A 187 12.45 -3.30 18.85
N GLY A 188 13.08 -4.13 18.02
CA GLY A 188 14.53 -4.30 18.06
C GLY A 188 15.26 -3.00 17.72
N ALA A 189 16.20 -2.55 18.57
CA ALA A 189 16.88 -1.24 18.44
C ALA A 189 17.54 -0.98 17.07
N ARG A 190 17.82 -2.03 16.29
CA ARG A 190 18.29 -1.95 14.89
C ARG A 190 17.29 -1.25 13.95
N GLN A 191 16.00 -1.19 14.28
CA GLN A 191 15.00 -0.51 13.44
C GLN A 191 15.29 0.97 13.21
N LEU A 192 16.01 1.62 14.14
CA LEU A 192 16.40 3.02 14.03
C LEU A 192 17.46 3.26 12.92
N LEU A 193 17.98 2.19 12.30
CA LEU A 193 18.86 2.20 11.13
C LEU A 193 18.11 2.01 9.81
N THR A 194 16.81 1.70 9.84
CA THR A 194 15.96 1.60 8.64
C THR A 194 15.76 2.99 8.04
N TYR A 195 15.73 3.07 6.71
CA TYR A 195 15.39 4.29 5.98
C TYR A 195 14.11 4.08 5.15
N PRO A 196 13.15 5.04 5.14
CA PRO A 196 13.04 6.16 6.07
C PRO A 196 12.86 5.66 7.52
N LYS A 197 13.24 6.50 8.49
CA LYS A 197 13.24 6.10 9.91
C LYS A 197 11.82 5.73 10.39
N PRO A 198 11.62 4.60 11.10
CA PRO A 198 10.33 4.26 11.67
C PRO A 198 9.84 5.29 12.69
N GLY A 199 8.52 5.48 12.74
CA GLY A 199 7.88 6.36 13.69
C GLY A 199 6.36 6.48 13.48
N PRO A 200 5.70 7.45 14.14
CA PRO A 200 6.25 8.34 15.14
C PRO A 200 6.71 7.57 16.38
N LEU A 201 7.78 8.04 17.02
CA LEU A 201 8.36 7.43 18.22
C LEU A 201 8.05 8.29 19.44
N SER A 202 7.89 7.65 20.59
CA SER A 202 7.79 8.30 21.89
C SER A 202 9.11 9.00 22.26
N ALA A 203 9.09 9.83 23.32
CA ALA A 203 10.30 10.49 23.84
C ALA A 203 11.43 9.51 24.23
N ASN A 204 11.08 8.25 24.52
CA ASN A 204 12.02 7.17 24.84
C ASN A 204 12.51 6.38 23.60
N GLY A 205 12.10 6.77 22.38
CA GLY A 205 12.49 6.13 21.12
C GLY A 205 11.75 4.83 20.77
N GLY A 206 10.76 4.42 21.58
CA GLY A 206 9.90 3.26 21.33
C GLY A 206 8.49 3.64 20.86
N ARG A 207 7.60 2.65 20.79
CA ARG A 207 6.18 2.78 20.39
C ARG A 207 5.45 3.93 21.07
N MET A 208 4.48 4.50 20.36
CA MET A 208 3.63 5.60 20.84
C MET A 208 2.42 5.09 21.61
N GLU A 209 1.96 5.88 22.59
CA GLU A 209 0.66 5.65 23.21
C GLU A 209 -0.48 5.88 22.21
N CYS A 210 -1.47 4.98 22.20
CA CYS A 210 -2.53 5.00 21.19
C CYS A 210 -3.32 6.32 21.17
N GLY A 211 -3.55 6.93 22.35
CA GLY A 211 -4.24 8.23 22.45
C GLY A 211 -3.49 9.40 21.79
N THR A 212 -2.18 9.29 21.56
CA THR A 212 -1.37 10.35 20.93
C THR A 212 -1.51 10.36 19.40
N LEU A 213 -1.91 9.24 18.79
CA LEU A 213 -2.14 9.12 17.35
C LEU A 213 -3.62 9.04 16.98
N ALA A 214 -4.49 8.83 17.98
CA ALA A 214 -5.92 8.59 17.79
C ALA A 214 -6.68 9.85 17.36
N ASN A 215 -7.40 9.74 16.25
CA ASN A 215 -8.44 10.68 15.83
C ASN A 215 -9.82 10.12 16.23
N LYS A 216 -10.83 11.00 16.33
CA LYS A 216 -12.22 10.57 16.38
C LYS A 216 -12.58 9.83 15.08
N VAL A 217 -13.12 8.62 15.17
CA VAL A 217 -13.71 7.89 14.04
C VAL A 217 -14.88 8.71 13.47
N ARG A 218 -15.05 8.66 12.15
CA ARG A 218 -16.13 9.36 11.43
C ARG A 218 -17.22 8.40 10.98
N ALA A 219 -18.43 8.94 10.89
CA ALA A 219 -19.55 8.20 10.32
C ALA A 219 -19.28 7.94 8.83
N GLU A 220 -19.77 6.82 8.31
CA GLU A 220 -19.56 6.45 6.90
C GLU A 220 -20.12 7.52 5.96
N ASP A 221 -21.27 8.10 6.30
CA ASP A 221 -21.93 9.14 5.52
C ASP A 221 -21.20 10.50 5.58
N GLU A 222 -20.45 10.78 6.67
CA GLU A 222 -19.55 11.94 6.74
C GLU A 222 -18.38 11.77 5.75
N LEU A 223 -17.87 10.54 5.62
CA LEU A 223 -16.80 10.22 4.66
C LEU A 223 -17.31 10.26 3.22
N LYS A 224 -18.47 9.63 2.93
CA LYS A 224 -19.15 9.70 1.61
C LYS A 224 -19.49 11.13 1.20
N GLY A 225 -19.98 11.95 2.13
CA GLY A 225 -20.30 13.36 1.90
C GLY A 225 -19.07 14.27 1.75
N SER A 226 -17.87 13.80 2.12
CA SER A 226 -16.63 14.58 2.01
C SER A 226 -15.89 14.43 0.68
N VAL A 227 -16.21 13.41 -0.13
CA VAL A 227 -15.45 13.07 -1.35
C VAL A 227 -15.99 13.72 -2.61
N ALA A 228 -15.05 14.14 -3.47
CA ALA A 228 -15.26 14.46 -4.87
C ALA A 228 -14.33 13.55 -5.69
N ASN A 229 -14.87 12.45 -6.21
CA ASN A 229 -14.13 11.49 -7.04
C ASN A 229 -14.17 11.88 -8.53
N PRO A 230 -13.13 11.54 -9.31
CA PRO A 230 -13.22 11.56 -10.77
C PRO A 230 -14.10 10.41 -11.30
N GLU A 231 -14.76 10.66 -12.43
CA GLU A 231 -15.71 9.73 -13.07
C GLU A 231 -15.09 8.40 -13.48
N SER A 232 -13.80 8.38 -13.85
CA SER A 232 -13.06 7.18 -14.25
C SER A 232 -11.82 6.92 -13.39
N GLN A 233 -10.93 6.03 -13.84
CA GLN A 233 -9.58 5.85 -13.32
C GLN A 233 -8.67 6.84 -14.07
N PRO A 234 -7.94 7.76 -13.40
CA PRO A 234 -7.07 8.72 -14.09
C PRO A 234 -6.00 8.12 -15.02
N PHE A 235 -5.64 6.84 -14.83
CA PHE A 235 -4.61 6.15 -15.60
C PHE A 235 -5.17 5.03 -16.52
N GLY A 236 -4.42 4.70 -17.58
CA GLY A 236 -4.80 3.67 -18.57
C GLY A 236 -5.89 4.12 -19.54
N ASP A 237 -6.39 3.20 -20.37
CA ASP A 237 -7.21 3.52 -21.56
C ASP A 237 -8.54 4.26 -21.29
N SER A 238 -9.03 4.24 -20.05
CA SER A 238 -10.22 4.98 -19.60
C SER A 238 -9.91 6.34 -18.95
N GLY A 239 -8.64 6.63 -18.73
CA GLY A 239 -8.13 7.86 -18.12
C GLY A 239 -7.62 8.83 -19.17
N LYS A 240 -8.27 10.00 -19.27
CA LYS A 240 -7.71 11.13 -20.00
C LYS A 240 -6.87 11.94 -19.02
N LEU A 241 -5.57 11.70 -18.95
CA LEU A 241 -4.66 12.48 -18.11
C LEU A 241 -3.99 13.56 -18.96
N ASP A 242 -4.39 14.82 -18.76
CA ASP A 242 -3.69 15.98 -19.30
C ASP A 242 -2.76 16.56 -18.22
N VAL A 243 -1.46 16.62 -18.53
CA VAL A 243 -0.42 17.21 -17.67
C VAL A 243 -0.34 18.74 -17.86
N GLY A 244 -0.84 19.23 -18.99
CA GLY A 244 -0.62 20.58 -19.47
C GLY A 244 0.74 20.72 -20.17
N ASN A 245 0.99 21.90 -20.74
CA ASN A 245 2.14 22.13 -21.61
C ASN A 245 3.49 21.99 -20.86
N THR A 246 4.18 20.87 -21.06
CA THR A 246 5.50 20.59 -20.48
C THR A 246 6.59 21.35 -21.24
N GLY A 247 6.92 22.55 -20.76
CA GLY A 247 7.99 23.37 -21.33
C GLY A 247 9.37 22.70 -21.25
N ASN A 248 9.82 22.08 -22.34
CA ASN A 248 11.16 21.55 -22.60
C ASN A 248 11.90 20.91 -21.40
N GLY A 249 11.37 19.78 -20.91
CA GLY A 249 12.09 18.83 -20.05
C GLY A 249 12.01 17.43 -20.63
N GLY A 250 13.13 16.85 -21.07
CA GLY A 250 13.15 15.57 -21.78
C GLY A 250 12.81 14.38 -20.87
N GLY A 251 11.67 13.72 -21.13
CA GLY A 251 11.18 12.59 -20.32
C GLY A 251 9.98 11.86 -20.95
N GLN A 252 9.95 11.75 -22.27
CA GLN A 252 8.76 11.29 -23.02
C GLN A 252 8.61 9.76 -22.99
N SER A 253 7.90 9.24 -21.98
CA SER A 253 7.44 7.84 -21.95
C SER A 253 6.13 7.69 -22.73
N THR A 254 6.21 7.30 -24.01
CA THR A 254 5.02 6.94 -24.80
C THR A 254 4.55 5.53 -24.44
N GLY A 255 3.48 5.42 -23.65
CA GLY A 255 2.77 4.15 -23.45
C GLY A 255 2.20 3.65 -24.79
N ASN A 256 2.69 2.52 -25.28
CA ASN A 256 2.36 2.00 -26.61
C ASN A 256 1.29 0.89 -26.56
N GLY A 257 0.00 1.28 -26.61
CA GLY A 257 -1.15 0.37 -26.68
C GLY A 257 -1.50 0.00 -28.13
N GLY A 258 -1.54 -1.31 -28.42
CA GLY A 258 -1.50 -1.86 -29.79
C GLY A 258 -2.64 -1.52 -30.76
N GLY A 259 -2.34 -1.73 -32.06
CA GLY A 259 -3.32 -1.68 -33.15
C GLY A 259 -2.71 -2.18 -34.48
N GLN A 260 -3.39 -3.07 -35.19
CA GLN A 260 -2.96 -3.55 -36.51
C GLN A 260 -3.31 -2.55 -37.61
N SER A 261 -2.43 -2.40 -38.61
CA SER A 261 -2.83 -1.96 -39.95
C SER A 261 -1.92 -2.59 -41.02
N THR A 262 -2.52 -3.02 -42.13
CA THR A 262 -1.82 -3.60 -43.29
C THR A 262 -1.46 -2.52 -44.30
N GLY A 263 -0.17 -2.38 -44.64
CA GLY A 263 0.31 -1.48 -45.68
C GLY A 263 1.47 -2.09 -46.47
N ASN A 264 1.36 -2.12 -47.79
CA ASN A 264 2.34 -2.74 -48.70
C ASN A 264 3.23 -1.66 -49.34
N GLY A 265 4.54 -1.89 -49.43
CA GLY A 265 5.50 -0.96 -50.03
C GLY A 265 6.95 -1.42 -49.82
N GLY A 266 7.59 -1.94 -50.87
CA GLY A 266 8.91 -2.56 -50.78
C GLY A 266 10.10 -1.62 -51.00
N GLY A 267 11.23 -1.97 -50.38
CA GLY A 267 12.57 -1.41 -50.64
C GLY A 267 13.61 -2.53 -50.48
N GLN A 268 14.69 -2.51 -51.27
CA GLN A 268 15.53 -3.70 -51.52
C GLN A 268 16.89 -3.71 -50.80
N ILE A 269 17.20 -4.88 -50.22
CA ILE A 269 18.47 -5.63 -50.29
C ILE A 269 19.77 -4.96 -49.77
N GLY A 270 20.41 -5.65 -48.80
CA GLY A 270 21.87 -5.61 -48.55
C GLY A 270 22.22 -5.50 -47.05
N GLY A 271 23.00 -6.39 -46.44
CA GLY A 271 23.58 -7.67 -46.90
C GLY A 271 24.22 -8.42 -45.71
N SER A 272 24.36 -9.75 -45.78
CA SER A 272 24.62 -10.57 -44.59
C SER A 272 26.07 -11.07 -44.41
N SER A 273 26.76 -10.61 -43.36
CA SER A 273 27.87 -11.28 -42.67
C SER A 273 28.18 -10.58 -41.33
N GLY A 274 28.77 -11.21 -40.31
CA GLY A 274 29.08 -12.64 -40.18
C GLY A 274 30.15 -12.98 -39.12
N GLY A 275 29.80 -12.90 -37.82
CA GLY A 275 30.60 -13.48 -36.72
C GLY A 275 31.74 -12.60 -36.14
N PRO A 276 31.96 -12.58 -34.81
CA PRO A 276 33.04 -11.83 -34.18
C PRO A 276 34.35 -12.62 -34.09
N SER A 277 35.47 -11.92 -33.85
CA SER A 277 36.77 -12.53 -33.50
C SER A 277 37.61 -11.58 -32.64
N GLY A 278 38.32 -12.15 -31.64
CA GLY A 278 39.18 -11.42 -30.70
C GLY A 278 38.57 -11.26 -29.30
N GLY A 279 39.30 -11.52 -28.22
CA GLY A 279 40.65 -12.08 -28.14
C GLY A 279 41.03 -12.47 -26.71
N SER A 280 41.93 -13.45 -26.55
CA SER A 280 42.37 -13.95 -25.24
C SER A 280 43.32 -13.01 -24.52
N ASN A 281 43.31 -13.03 -23.19
CA ASN A 281 44.48 -12.76 -22.35
C ASN A 281 44.32 -13.46 -20.99
N ASP A 282 45.30 -14.28 -20.61
CA ASP A 282 45.36 -14.96 -19.32
C ASP A 282 45.94 -14.06 -18.22
N GLY A 283 45.54 -14.26 -16.95
CA GLY A 283 45.96 -13.39 -15.85
C GLY A 283 45.57 -13.87 -14.45
N GLN A 284 46.25 -14.93 -13.98
CA GLN A 284 46.51 -15.37 -12.58
C GLN A 284 45.78 -14.62 -11.42
N GLY A 285 45.15 -15.31 -10.44
CA GLY A 285 45.15 -16.77 -10.22
C GLY A 285 44.37 -17.24 -8.98
N GLN A 286 44.83 -18.36 -8.40
CA GLN A 286 44.27 -19.16 -7.29
C GLN A 286 43.85 -18.34 -6.04
N ILE A 287 42.91 -18.77 -5.20
CA ILE A 287 42.81 -20.08 -4.52
C ILE A 287 41.36 -20.58 -4.41
N GLY A 288 41.15 -21.91 -4.42
CA GLY A 288 39.88 -22.54 -4.07
C GLY A 288 40.07 -23.83 -3.26
N LEU A 289 38.99 -24.32 -2.65
CA LEU A 289 38.91 -25.67 -2.07
C LEU A 289 37.45 -26.11 -1.94
N SER A 290 37.15 -27.36 -2.31
CA SER A 290 35.77 -27.86 -2.44
C SER A 290 35.60 -29.27 -1.86
N VAL A 291 34.87 -29.39 -0.76
CA VAL A 291 34.23 -30.61 -0.19
C VAL A 291 33.21 -30.13 0.86
N GLY A 292 32.17 -30.88 1.23
CA GLY A 292 31.76 -32.20 0.76
C GLY A 292 31.02 -33.00 1.83
N SER A 293 29.69 -32.87 1.85
CA SER A 293 28.70 -33.84 2.38
C SER A 293 28.64 -34.22 3.88
N ALA A 294 27.45 -33.94 4.45
CA ALA A 294 26.57 -34.88 5.18
C ALA A 294 26.55 -34.95 6.73
N VAL A 295 25.38 -35.42 7.22
CA VAL A 295 24.96 -35.80 8.61
C VAL A 295 25.04 -34.66 9.67
N ARG A 296 24.17 -34.50 10.69
CA ARG A 296 23.03 -35.22 11.34
C ARG A 296 21.96 -34.15 11.70
N VAL A 297 20.70 -34.33 12.17
CA VAL A 297 19.69 -35.40 12.42
C VAL A 297 18.35 -34.62 12.68
N GLY A 298 17.11 -35.13 12.59
CA GLY A 298 16.59 -36.49 12.49
C GLY A 298 15.63 -36.86 13.63
N VAL A 299 14.54 -36.10 13.85
CA VAL A 299 13.50 -36.40 14.87
C VAL A 299 12.11 -36.41 14.23
N VAL A 300 11.38 -37.51 14.41
CA VAL A 300 9.99 -37.70 13.97
C VAL A 300 9.08 -37.68 15.20
N TRP A 301 7.94 -36.98 15.12
CA TRP A 301 6.84 -37.12 16.07
C TRP A 301 5.51 -37.29 15.33
N THR A 302 5.02 -38.52 15.29
CA THR A 302 3.69 -38.87 14.77
C THR A 302 2.72 -39.11 15.91
N MET A 303 1.61 -38.37 15.88
CA MET A 303 0.34 -38.46 16.62
C MET A 303 0.10 -39.59 17.64
N LEU A 304 -0.65 -39.24 18.69
CA LEU A 304 -1.75 -40.08 19.14
C LEU A 304 -3.01 -39.21 19.36
N LEU A 305 -4.19 -39.70 18.95
CA LEU A 305 -5.47 -39.09 19.31
C LEU A 305 -5.98 -39.64 20.65
N ALA A 306 -6.67 -38.79 21.40
CA ALA A 306 -7.73 -39.20 22.31
C ALA A 306 -8.82 -38.12 22.29
N ALA A 307 -10.07 -38.52 22.15
CA ALA A 307 -11.24 -37.65 22.23
C ALA A 307 -12.26 -38.26 23.18
N LEU A 308 -12.82 -37.48 24.10
CA LEU A 308 -14.08 -37.81 24.75
C LEU A 308 -14.80 -36.56 25.28
N VAL A 309 -16.07 -36.73 25.62
CA VAL A 309 -17.06 -35.68 25.87
C VAL A 309 -17.26 -35.44 27.37
N ALA A 310 -17.48 -34.18 27.77
CA ALA A 310 -18.23 -33.85 28.98
C ALA A 310 -19.00 -32.54 28.80
N CYS A 311 -20.32 -32.57 29.02
CA CYS A 311 -21.16 -31.39 29.18
C CYS A 311 -21.60 -31.28 30.64
N SER A 312 -21.57 -30.07 31.22
CA SER A 312 -22.55 -29.65 32.24
C SER A 312 -22.41 -28.17 32.60
N GLN A 313 -23.54 -27.45 32.58
CA GLN A 313 -24.05 -26.49 33.59
C GLN A 313 -23.01 -25.81 34.52
N SER A 314 -23.05 -24.49 34.70
CA SER A 314 -24.25 -23.68 34.95
C SER A 314 -24.35 -22.38 34.14
#